data_AF-Q1MRY4-F1
#
_entry.id   AF-Q1MRY4-F1
#
_cell.length_a   1.000
_cell.length_b   1.000
_cell.length_c   1.000
_cell.angle_alpha   90.00
_cell.angle_beta   90.00
_cell.angle_gamma   90.00
#
_symmetry.space_group_name_H-M   'P 1'
#
loop_
_entity.id
_entity.type
_entity.pdbx_description
1 polymer ?
#
loop_
_entity_poly.entity_id
_entity_poly.type
_entity_poly.pdbx_seq_one_letter_code
_entity_poly.pdbx_strand_id
1 'polypeptide(L)'
;MEKIMETPILNTPLQVLDNILALNLNITLWSARKKLTAEDFGGVELPPDDLASLGSKKICDPARLNVFTKLKARAFSLLDKHGVRFLSGWAIPDDKAGDIIQGLCEIRDEFFTEKQNFLNVYDAAIADWIARHPSWANIIENSTVSREYVESRMGFSWQLYRVSPAAGLESDLAMTESGLHEEVEGLGSTLFAEIAKDAAEIWKKVFEGKTEVTHKALSPLKTMRNKLAGLSFIDPNVEPAVSMIDTALGNMPKRGNLSGNALLTLQGLVCLLKDKEALIQQTQALLATPAEENVLDDLLQGFQQEAPVLNLPPEHSYIPSSPRLDSLGLW
;
A
#
# COMPACT_ATOMS: atom_id res chain seq x y z
N MET A 1 28.42 -18.24 15.09
CA MET A 1 28.76 -16.81 15.24
C MET A 1 27.71 -16.06 14.44
N GLU A 2 26.61 -15.75 15.09
CA GLU A 2 25.47 -15.06 14.48
C GLU A 2 25.93 -13.62 14.24
N LYS A 3 26.23 -13.30 12.98
CA LYS A 3 26.59 -11.94 12.58
C LYS A 3 25.30 -11.14 12.80
N ILE A 4 25.23 -10.40 13.90
CA ILE A 4 24.18 -9.40 14.11
C ILE A 4 24.25 -8.52 12.87
N MET A 5 23.29 -8.69 11.95
CA MET A 5 23.21 -7.85 10.77
C MET A 5 22.81 -6.49 11.30
N GLU A 6 23.77 -5.56 11.37
CA GLU A 6 23.49 -4.18 11.70
C GLU A 6 22.41 -3.68 10.73
N THR A 7 21.30 -3.21 11.29
CA THR A 7 20.19 -2.66 10.51
C THR A 7 20.73 -1.48 9.70
N PRO A 8 20.59 -1.47 8.36
CA PRO A 8 21.11 -0.39 7.55
C PRO A 8 20.42 0.93 7.93
N ILE A 9 21.21 1.90 8.39
CA ILE A 9 20.72 3.21 8.83
C ILE A 9 20.69 4.12 7.60
N LEU A 10 19.52 4.72 7.34
CA LEU A 10 19.35 5.81 6.40
C LEU A 10 19.30 7.11 7.19
N ASN A 11 20.09 8.11 6.79
CA ASN A 11 20.04 9.43 7.40
C ASN A 11 19.67 10.47 6.34
N THR A 12 18.40 10.87 6.35
CA THR A 12 17.87 11.87 5.42
C THR A 12 18.23 13.28 5.91
N PRO A 13 18.91 14.11 5.07
CA PRO A 13 19.36 15.42 5.49
C PRO A 13 18.20 16.44 5.54
N LEU A 14 18.28 17.41 6.47
CA LEU A 14 17.23 18.44 6.67
C LEU A 14 16.91 19.26 5.40
N GLN A 15 17.87 19.42 4.49
CA GLN A 15 17.73 20.14 3.21
C GLN A 15 16.63 19.54 2.32
N VAL A 16 16.21 18.30 2.56
CA VAL A 16 15.08 17.67 1.86
C VAL A 16 13.79 18.48 2.01
N LEU A 17 13.62 19.22 3.11
CA LEU A 17 12.48 20.13 3.34
C LEU A 17 12.32 21.21 2.26
N ASP A 18 13.38 21.56 1.54
CA ASP A 18 13.31 22.53 0.43
C ASP A 18 12.60 21.96 -0.80
N ASN A 19 12.51 20.63 -0.92
CA ASN A 19 11.92 19.94 -2.07
C ASN A 19 10.58 19.25 -1.75
N ILE A 20 10.09 19.38 -0.51
CA ILE A 20 8.80 18.80 -0.11
C ILE A 20 7.80 19.85 0.40
N LEU A 21 6.53 19.54 0.19
CA LEU A 21 5.42 20.20 0.85
C LEU A 21 4.71 19.19 1.75
N ALA A 22 4.34 19.62 2.96
CA ALA A 22 3.51 18.83 3.86
C ALA A 22 2.04 19.05 3.52
N LEU A 23 1.32 17.94 3.36
CA LEU A 23 -0.10 17.90 3.07
C LEU A 23 -0.85 17.16 4.18
N ASN A 24 -1.78 17.83 4.83
CA ASN A 24 -2.71 17.23 5.78
C ASN A 24 -4.11 17.15 5.16
N LEU A 25 -4.64 15.94 4.99
CA LEU A 25 -5.96 15.69 4.42
C LEU A 25 -6.98 15.41 5.52
N ASN A 26 -8.04 16.20 5.58
CA ASN A 26 -9.14 16.04 6.52
C ASN A 26 -10.44 15.69 5.78
N ILE A 27 -10.90 14.44 5.95
CA ILE A 27 -12.19 13.97 5.41
C ILE A 27 -13.04 13.41 6.56
N THR A 28 -14.14 14.11 6.83
CA THR A 28 -15.14 13.73 7.84
C THR A 28 -16.36 13.13 7.16
N LEU A 29 -16.81 11.99 7.68
CA LEU A 29 -17.96 11.25 7.16
C LEU A 29 -18.99 11.08 8.27
N TRP A 30 -20.26 11.33 7.96
CA TRP A 30 -21.36 10.92 8.83
C TRP A 30 -21.52 9.41 8.77
N SER A 31 -21.66 8.75 9.93
CA SER A 31 -21.63 7.29 10.02
C SER A 31 -22.99 6.60 9.92
N ALA A 32 -24.08 7.38 9.82
CA ALA A 32 -25.47 6.90 9.94
C ALA A 32 -25.72 6.06 11.21
N ARG A 33 -25.00 6.33 12.30
CA ARG A 33 -25.12 5.59 13.56
C ARG A 33 -25.41 6.52 14.73
N LYS A 34 -26.20 5.99 15.67
CA LYS A 34 -26.50 6.58 16.99
C LYS A 34 -26.22 5.54 18.07
N LYS A 35 -25.80 5.99 19.25
CA LYS A 35 -25.68 5.13 20.43
C LYS A 35 -27.08 4.57 20.76
N LEU A 36 -27.15 3.29 21.11
CA LEU A 36 -28.36 2.71 21.70
C LEU A 36 -28.49 3.19 23.14
N THR A 37 -29.69 3.59 23.55
CA THR A 37 -29.98 4.04 24.92
C THR A 37 -30.97 3.10 25.60
N ALA A 38 -31.03 3.12 26.93
CA ALA A 38 -31.98 2.31 27.69
C ALA A 38 -33.44 2.64 27.33
N GLU A 39 -33.71 3.91 26.98
CA GLU A 39 -35.01 4.39 26.51
C GLU A 39 -35.49 3.66 25.25
N ASP A 40 -34.58 3.19 24.41
CA ASP A 40 -34.91 2.43 23.19
C ASP A 40 -35.59 1.09 23.49
N PHE A 41 -35.41 0.55 24.70
CA PHE A 41 -35.91 -0.77 25.11
C PHE A 41 -37.15 -0.70 26.03
N GLY A 42 -37.72 0.49 26.26
CA GLY A 42 -39.00 0.60 26.97
C GLY A 42 -39.00 0.09 28.42
N GLY A 43 -37.87 0.18 29.13
CA GLY A 43 -37.79 -0.11 30.57
C GLY A 43 -37.37 -1.54 30.95
N VAL A 44 -36.78 -2.30 30.02
CA VAL A 44 -36.11 -3.58 30.35
C VAL A 44 -34.91 -3.31 31.28
N GLU A 45 -34.68 -4.20 32.25
CA GLU A 45 -33.49 -4.15 33.10
C GLU A 45 -32.25 -4.47 32.26
N LEU A 46 -31.34 -3.49 32.14
CA LEU A 46 -30.13 -3.59 31.33
C LEU A 46 -28.91 -3.69 32.24
N PRO A 47 -27.83 -4.35 31.80
CA PRO A 47 -26.57 -4.38 32.55
C PRO A 47 -26.02 -2.96 32.76
N PRO A 48 -25.31 -2.69 33.86
CA PRO A 48 -24.73 -1.38 34.12
C PRO A 48 -23.65 -1.03 33.08
N ASP A 49 -23.46 0.28 32.83
CA ASP A 49 -22.59 0.81 31.77
C ASP A 49 -21.11 0.42 31.93
N ASP A 50 -20.66 0.14 33.16
CA ASP A 50 -19.30 -0.34 33.46
C ASP A 50 -19.10 -1.84 33.15
N LEU A 51 -20.20 -2.60 33.06
CA LEU A 51 -20.19 -4.01 32.71
C LEU A 51 -20.36 -4.21 31.19
N ALA A 52 -21.27 -3.49 30.54
CA ALA A 52 -21.54 -3.65 29.11
C ALA A 52 -22.13 -2.40 28.44
N SER A 53 -21.60 -2.03 27.27
CA SER A 53 -22.20 -1.00 26.42
C SER A 53 -23.26 -1.59 25.48
N LEU A 54 -24.39 -0.91 25.31
CA LEU A 54 -25.47 -1.31 24.37
C LEU A 54 -25.06 -1.23 22.88
N GLY A 55 -23.94 -0.60 22.57
CA GLY A 55 -23.47 -0.42 21.21
C GLY A 55 -24.20 0.69 20.45
N SER A 56 -24.48 0.46 19.17
CA SER A 56 -25.04 1.48 18.27
C SER A 56 -26.08 0.91 17.31
N LYS A 57 -27.02 1.76 16.91
CA LYS A 57 -28.03 1.49 15.89
C LYS A 57 -27.74 2.26 14.62
N LYS A 58 -28.14 1.69 13.49
CA LYS A 58 -28.09 2.34 12.17
C LYS A 58 -29.40 3.09 11.95
N ILE A 59 -29.30 4.37 11.64
CA ILE A 59 -30.45 5.25 11.41
C ILE A 59 -30.71 5.50 9.92
N CYS A 60 -29.76 5.13 9.05
CA CYS A 60 -29.91 5.12 7.61
C CYS A 60 -29.20 3.89 7.03
N ASP A 61 -29.54 3.52 5.79
CA ASP A 61 -28.88 2.43 5.08
C ASP A 61 -27.38 2.72 4.87
N PRO A 62 -26.46 1.91 5.44
CA PRO A 62 -25.03 2.10 5.25
C PRO A 62 -24.59 2.05 3.79
N ALA A 63 -25.31 1.31 2.93
CA ALA A 63 -24.96 1.17 1.52
C ALA A 63 -24.97 2.51 0.79
N ARG A 64 -25.85 3.44 1.21
CA ARG A 64 -25.96 4.79 0.64
C ARG A 64 -24.72 5.65 0.92
N LEU A 65 -23.94 5.30 1.94
CA LEU A 65 -22.73 6.03 2.33
C LEU A 65 -21.44 5.43 1.75
N ASN A 66 -21.51 4.27 1.09
CA ASN A 66 -20.33 3.58 0.56
C ASN A 66 -19.56 4.42 -0.47
N VAL A 67 -20.23 5.29 -1.22
CA VAL A 67 -19.59 6.20 -2.18
C VAL A 67 -18.58 7.11 -1.49
N PHE A 68 -18.90 7.67 -0.32
CA PHE A 68 -18.00 8.55 0.42
C PHE A 68 -16.79 7.81 1.00
N THR A 69 -16.98 6.57 1.47
CA THR A 69 -15.85 5.72 1.90
C THR A 69 -14.92 5.40 0.74
N LYS A 70 -15.46 5.14 -0.45
CA LYS A 70 -14.65 4.92 -1.67
C LYS A 70 -13.89 6.17 -2.09
N LEU A 71 -14.54 7.34 -2.06
CA LEU A 71 -13.90 8.63 -2.39
C LEU A 71 -12.78 8.96 -1.39
N LYS A 72 -13.02 8.73 -0.09
CA LYS A 72 -11.98 8.84 0.94
C LYS A 72 -10.81 7.92 0.64
N ALA A 73 -11.05 6.64 0.38
CA ALA A 73 -10.00 5.69 0.03
C ALA A 73 -9.23 6.14 -1.23
N ARG A 74 -9.93 6.65 -2.25
CA ARG A 74 -9.32 7.16 -3.49
C ARG A 74 -8.39 8.34 -3.23
N ALA A 75 -8.77 9.27 -2.34
CA ALA A 75 -7.92 10.39 -1.94
C ALA A 75 -6.67 9.93 -1.18
N PHE A 76 -6.81 8.98 -0.26
CA PHE A 76 -5.67 8.40 0.45
C PHE A 76 -4.73 7.68 -0.51
N SER A 77 -5.26 6.85 -1.41
CA SER A 77 -4.47 6.13 -2.42
C SER A 77 -3.75 7.07 -3.39
N LEU A 78 -4.35 8.23 -3.73
CA LEU A 78 -3.67 9.25 -4.52
C LEU A 78 -2.44 9.76 -3.78
N LEU A 79 -2.57 10.11 -2.51
CA LEU A 79 -1.47 10.63 -1.70
C LEU A 79 -0.40 9.57 -1.41
N ASP A 80 -0.80 8.36 -1.04
CA ASP A 80 0.12 7.24 -0.78
C ASP A 80 0.93 6.85 -2.03
N LYS A 81 0.39 7.09 -3.22
CA LYS A 81 1.07 6.83 -4.50
C LYS A 81 2.15 7.85 -4.84
N HIS A 82 2.01 9.09 -4.38
CA HIS A 82 2.86 10.21 -4.83
C HIS A 82 3.72 10.81 -3.71
N GLY A 83 3.35 10.59 -2.45
CA GLY A 83 4.06 11.07 -1.27
C GLY A 83 4.42 9.94 -0.31
N VAL A 84 5.06 10.32 0.77
CA VAL A 84 5.48 9.46 1.89
C VAL A 84 4.88 10.00 3.18
N ARG A 85 4.59 9.14 4.17
CA ARG A 85 4.09 9.61 5.47
C ARG A 85 5.10 10.55 6.13
N PHE A 86 4.59 11.66 6.62
CA PHE A 86 5.39 12.70 7.25
C PHE A 86 4.51 13.48 8.23
N LEU A 87 4.92 13.57 9.49
CA LEU A 87 4.12 14.17 10.56
C LEU A 87 2.70 13.54 10.60
N SER A 88 1.65 14.37 10.61
CA SER A 88 0.25 13.93 10.61
C SER A 88 -0.35 13.73 9.21
N GLY A 89 0.48 13.74 8.15
CA GLY A 89 0.03 13.74 6.78
C GLY A 89 1.01 13.08 5.82
N TRP A 90 1.27 13.75 4.69
CA TRP A 90 2.19 13.30 3.65
C TRP A 90 3.18 14.41 3.31
N ALA A 91 4.44 14.03 3.08
CA ALA A 91 5.38 14.84 2.33
C ALA A 91 5.20 14.49 0.85
N ILE A 92 4.92 15.50 0.04
CA ILE A 92 4.81 15.37 -1.42
C ILE A 92 5.93 16.19 -2.10
N PRO A 93 6.44 15.74 -3.27
CA PRO A 93 7.39 16.52 -4.05
C PRO A 93 6.80 17.85 -4.50
N ASP A 94 7.55 18.94 -4.37
CA ASP A 94 7.11 20.28 -4.75
C ASP A 94 6.78 20.37 -6.26
N ASP A 95 7.61 19.74 -7.11
CA ASP A 95 7.44 19.70 -8.56
C ASP A 95 6.17 18.95 -9.01
N LYS A 96 5.64 18.04 -8.18
CA LYS A 96 4.42 17.26 -8.45
C LYS A 96 3.19 17.78 -7.71
N ALA A 97 3.33 18.81 -6.87
CA ALA A 97 2.25 19.29 -6.03
C ALA A 97 1.03 19.73 -6.86
N GLY A 98 1.24 20.40 -7.99
CA GLY A 98 0.16 20.84 -8.88
C GLY A 98 -0.76 19.69 -9.32
N ASP A 99 -0.19 18.61 -9.84
CA ASP A 99 -0.93 17.44 -10.32
C ASP A 99 -1.66 16.72 -9.18
N ILE A 100 -1.03 16.61 -8.02
CA ILE A 100 -1.62 15.96 -6.83
C ILE A 100 -2.82 16.78 -6.33
N ILE A 101 -2.69 18.10 -6.24
CA ILE A 101 -3.77 18.99 -5.82
C ILE A 101 -4.92 18.98 -6.83
N GLN A 102 -4.62 18.95 -8.13
CA GLN A 102 -5.63 18.81 -9.18
C GLN A 102 -6.43 17.50 -8.99
N GLY A 103 -5.75 16.38 -8.77
CA GLY A 103 -6.41 15.11 -8.48
C GLY A 103 -7.25 15.14 -7.19
N LEU A 104 -6.80 15.81 -6.13
CA LEU A 104 -7.62 16.00 -4.92
C LEU A 104 -8.85 16.86 -5.17
N CYS A 105 -8.74 17.92 -5.97
CA CYS A 105 -9.88 18.75 -6.37
C CYS A 105 -10.95 17.92 -7.09
N GLU A 106 -10.57 17.07 -8.04
CA GLU A 106 -11.52 16.19 -8.75
C GLU A 106 -12.27 15.26 -7.80
N ILE A 107 -11.56 14.67 -6.82
CA ILE A 107 -12.17 13.80 -5.80
C ILE A 107 -13.09 14.60 -4.88
N ARG A 108 -12.68 15.79 -4.46
CA ARG A 108 -13.46 16.70 -3.63
C ARG A 108 -14.75 17.13 -4.32
N ASP A 109 -14.69 17.47 -5.59
CA ASP A 109 -15.84 17.97 -6.34
C ASP A 109 -16.86 16.85 -6.59
N GLU A 110 -16.39 15.62 -6.87
CA GLU A 110 -17.24 14.42 -6.87
C GLU A 110 -17.86 14.18 -5.48
N PHE A 111 -17.08 14.32 -4.40
CA PHE A 111 -17.59 14.18 -3.03
C PHE A 111 -18.72 15.15 -2.72
N PHE A 112 -18.57 16.44 -3.06
CA PHE A 112 -19.61 17.43 -2.81
C PHE A 112 -20.84 17.23 -3.71
N THR A 113 -20.65 16.75 -4.93
CA THR A 113 -21.75 16.37 -5.82
C THR A 113 -22.56 15.22 -5.21
N GLU A 114 -21.89 14.14 -4.80
CA GLU A 114 -22.54 12.99 -4.15
C GLU A 114 -23.17 13.36 -2.81
N LYS A 115 -22.56 14.29 -2.06
CA LYS A 115 -23.13 14.83 -0.82
C LYS A 115 -24.46 15.51 -1.10
N GLN A 116 -24.55 16.37 -2.11
CA GLN A 116 -25.81 17.03 -2.47
C GLN A 116 -26.85 16.03 -2.98
N ASN A 117 -26.45 15.05 -3.79
CA ASN A 117 -27.32 13.98 -4.25
C ASN A 117 -27.93 13.20 -3.07
N PHE A 118 -27.11 12.81 -2.08
CA PHE A 118 -27.57 12.12 -0.89
C PHE A 118 -28.51 12.99 -0.03
N LEU A 119 -28.13 14.24 0.22
CA LEU A 119 -28.92 15.16 1.04
C LEU A 119 -30.30 15.43 0.40
N ASN A 120 -30.39 15.50 -0.93
CA ASN A 120 -31.66 15.69 -1.65
C ASN A 120 -32.66 14.54 -1.47
N VAL A 121 -32.17 13.33 -1.21
CA VAL A 121 -33.02 12.15 -0.99
C VAL A 121 -33.00 11.68 0.46
N TYR A 122 -32.45 12.47 1.38
CA TYR A 122 -32.19 12.06 2.77
C TYR A 122 -33.45 11.61 3.50
N ASP A 123 -34.51 12.42 3.51
CA ASP A 123 -35.73 12.10 4.26
C ASP A 123 -36.40 10.83 3.71
N ALA A 124 -36.43 10.68 2.38
CA ALA A 124 -36.92 9.47 1.73
C ALA A 124 -36.06 8.25 2.06
N ALA A 125 -34.74 8.41 2.16
CA ALA A 125 -33.83 7.33 2.54
C ALA A 125 -34.00 6.87 3.99
N ILE A 126 -34.31 7.79 4.91
CA ILE A 126 -34.65 7.47 6.30
C ILE A 126 -36.00 6.74 6.37
N ALA A 127 -37.02 7.25 5.68
CA ALA A 127 -38.34 6.62 5.62
C ALA A 127 -38.27 5.19 5.05
N ASP A 128 -37.52 4.97 3.97
CA ASP A 128 -37.25 3.64 3.41
C ASP A 128 -36.54 2.71 4.41
N TRP A 129 -35.59 3.24 5.18
CA TRP A 129 -34.89 2.46 6.21
C TRP A 129 -35.83 2.02 7.34
N ILE A 130 -36.71 2.91 7.79
CA ILE A 130 -37.75 2.63 8.79
C ILE A 130 -38.75 1.59 8.27
N ALA A 131 -39.25 1.77 7.05
CA ALA A 131 -40.23 0.87 6.44
C ALA A 131 -39.71 -0.56 6.28
N ARG A 132 -38.40 -0.74 6.07
CA ARG A 132 -37.75 -2.06 6.04
C ARG A 132 -37.61 -2.73 7.41
N HIS A 133 -37.75 -1.98 8.50
CA HIS A 133 -37.59 -2.48 9.87
C HIS A 133 -38.80 -2.13 10.73
N PRO A 134 -40.02 -2.60 10.39
CA PRO A 134 -41.26 -2.18 11.05
C PRO A 134 -41.26 -2.45 12.56
N SER A 135 -40.70 -3.59 13.00
CA SER A 135 -40.59 -3.93 14.43
C SER A 135 -39.66 -3.00 15.23
N TRP A 136 -38.84 -2.21 14.55
CA TRP A 136 -37.86 -1.30 15.14
C TRP A 136 -38.07 0.16 14.74
N ALA A 137 -39.18 0.46 14.06
CA ALA A 137 -39.46 1.77 13.48
C ALA A 137 -39.34 2.90 14.50
N ASN A 138 -39.99 2.74 15.66
CA ASN A 138 -39.98 3.72 16.75
C ASN A 138 -38.56 4.04 17.27
N ILE A 139 -37.70 3.01 17.41
CA ILE A 139 -36.31 3.18 17.85
C ILE A 139 -35.49 4.00 16.85
N ILE A 140 -35.77 3.83 15.55
CA ILE A 140 -35.07 4.53 14.47
C ILE A 140 -35.60 5.96 14.35
N GLU A 141 -36.93 6.15 14.33
CA GLU A 141 -37.60 7.44 14.22
C GLU A 141 -37.15 8.42 15.31
N ASN A 142 -37.10 7.98 16.56
CA ASN A 142 -36.66 8.78 17.72
C ASN A 142 -35.16 9.11 17.70
N SER A 143 -34.41 8.60 16.72
CA SER A 143 -32.96 8.80 16.62
C SER A 143 -32.51 9.39 15.29
N THR A 144 -33.46 9.84 14.48
CA THR A 144 -33.19 10.62 13.29
C THR A 144 -32.49 11.94 13.66
N VAL A 145 -31.73 12.47 12.71
CA VAL A 145 -31.01 13.75 12.83
C VAL A 145 -31.40 14.63 11.67
N SER A 146 -31.26 15.95 11.83
CA SER A 146 -31.62 16.88 10.76
C SER A 146 -30.67 16.79 9.57
N ARG A 147 -31.14 17.22 8.39
CA ARG A 147 -30.33 17.30 7.17
C ARG A 147 -29.10 18.20 7.37
N GLU A 148 -29.26 19.32 8.06
CA GLU A 148 -28.20 20.30 8.35
C GLU A 148 -27.11 19.68 9.25
N TYR A 149 -27.52 18.86 10.22
CA TYR A 149 -26.57 18.11 11.05
C TYR A 149 -25.75 17.16 10.18
N VAL A 150 -26.38 16.39 9.30
CA VAL A 150 -25.68 15.45 8.40
C VAL A 150 -24.72 16.21 7.48
N GLU A 151 -25.20 17.31 6.90
CA GLU A 151 -24.39 18.19 6.05
C GLU A 151 -23.14 18.69 6.77
N SER A 152 -23.25 19.13 8.02
CA SER A 152 -22.11 19.61 8.81
C SER A 152 -21.07 18.53 9.14
N ARG A 153 -21.49 17.25 9.15
CA ARG A 153 -20.64 16.10 9.47
C ARG A 153 -19.93 15.49 8.26
N MET A 154 -20.16 16.04 7.07
CA MET A 154 -19.60 15.56 5.82
C MET A 154 -18.71 16.65 5.20
N GLY A 155 -17.42 16.57 5.46
CA GLY A 155 -16.42 17.55 5.06
C GLY A 155 -15.28 16.92 4.29
N PHE A 156 -14.71 17.71 3.37
CA PHE A 156 -13.53 17.36 2.59
C PHE A 156 -12.67 18.61 2.45
N SER A 157 -11.53 18.64 3.14
CA SER A 157 -10.58 19.75 3.07
C SER A 157 -9.15 19.26 3.26
N TRP A 158 -8.18 20.09 2.90
CA TRP A 158 -6.76 19.82 3.16
C TRP A 158 -6.02 21.12 3.44
N GLN A 159 -4.86 20.99 4.07
CA GLN A 159 -3.86 22.04 4.20
C GLN A 159 -2.61 21.61 3.44
N LEU A 160 -1.99 22.57 2.73
CA LEU A 160 -0.71 22.40 2.06
C LEU A 160 0.22 23.51 2.57
N TYR A 161 1.37 23.12 3.11
CA TYR A 161 2.29 24.07 3.73
C TYR A 161 3.74 23.58 3.61
N ARG A 162 4.68 24.52 3.64
CA ARG A 162 6.10 24.21 3.75
C ARG A 162 6.46 24.13 5.24
N VAL A 163 7.22 23.10 5.60
CA VAL A 163 7.72 22.91 6.97
C VAL A 163 9.14 23.42 7.04
N SER A 164 9.44 24.22 8.05
CA SER A 164 10.79 24.72 8.33
C SER A 164 11.11 24.49 9.80
N PRO A 165 12.38 24.23 10.15
CA PRO A 165 12.82 24.25 11.55
C PRO A 165 12.45 25.57 12.23
N ALA A 166 12.13 25.51 13.52
CA ALA A 166 11.79 26.69 14.31
C ALA A 166 13.05 27.54 14.60
N ALA A 167 13.52 28.29 13.61
CA ALA A 167 14.71 29.13 13.73
C ALA A 167 14.50 30.26 14.76
N GLY A 168 15.55 30.59 15.51
CA GLY A 168 15.57 31.74 16.42
C GLY A 168 14.95 31.50 17.80
N LEU A 169 14.75 30.25 18.22
CA LEU A 169 14.42 29.94 19.60
C LEU A 169 15.65 30.17 20.49
N GLU A 170 15.49 30.92 21.58
CA GLU A 170 16.57 31.17 22.57
C GLU A 170 17.00 29.91 23.32
N SER A 171 16.19 28.86 23.30
CA SER A 171 16.46 27.61 24.00
C SER A 171 17.00 26.55 23.04
N ASP A 172 18.27 26.21 23.22
CA ASP A 172 18.92 25.12 22.49
C ASP A 172 18.17 23.78 22.66
N LEU A 173 17.59 23.54 23.85
CA LEU A 173 16.79 22.34 24.13
C LEU A 173 15.52 22.28 23.28
N ALA A 174 14.83 23.41 23.08
CA ALA A 174 13.63 23.46 22.25
C ALA A 174 13.94 23.28 20.76
N MET A 175 15.16 23.62 20.33
CA MET A 175 15.65 23.35 18.97
C MET A 175 15.97 21.86 18.79
N THR A 176 16.69 21.25 19.74
CA THR A 176 17.10 19.84 19.67
C THR A 176 15.94 18.86 19.86
N GLU A 177 15.00 19.15 20.77
CA GLU A 177 13.86 18.28 21.10
C GLU A 177 12.58 18.61 20.29
N SER A 178 12.71 19.35 19.18
CA SER A 178 11.55 19.76 18.36
C SER A 178 10.87 18.60 17.62
N GLY A 179 11.48 17.42 17.58
CA GLY A 179 11.00 16.21 16.91
C GLY A 179 11.03 16.27 15.37
N LEU A 180 11.11 17.46 14.77
CA LEU A 180 11.17 17.62 13.32
C LEU A 180 12.43 16.99 12.72
N HIS A 181 13.56 17.06 13.43
CA HIS A 181 14.80 16.45 12.95
C HIS A 181 14.65 14.93 12.82
N GLU A 182 14.15 14.26 13.87
CA GLU A 182 13.91 12.82 13.86
C GLU A 182 12.93 12.39 12.76
N GLU A 183 11.85 13.16 12.56
CA GLU A 183 10.87 12.92 11.50
C GLU A 183 11.51 13.04 10.10
N VAL A 184 12.41 14.00 9.90
CA VAL A 184 13.12 14.15 8.62
C VAL A 184 14.16 13.05 8.45
N GLU A 185 15.02 12.78 9.44
CA GLU A 185 16.04 11.74 9.38
C GLU A 185 15.42 10.37 9.04
N GLY A 186 14.24 10.08 9.60
CA GLY A 186 13.49 8.84 9.37
C GLY A 186 12.73 8.75 8.04
N LEU A 187 12.71 9.81 7.22
CA LEU A 187 11.87 9.89 6.02
C LEU A 187 12.25 8.84 4.97
N GLY A 188 13.55 8.64 4.71
CA GLY A 188 14.03 7.58 3.82
C GLY A 188 13.64 6.18 4.30
N SER A 189 13.79 5.90 5.60
CA SER A 189 13.36 4.62 6.20
C SER A 189 11.85 4.40 6.05
N THR A 190 11.05 5.46 6.24
CA THR A 190 9.59 5.44 6.05
C THR A 190 9.23 5.15 4.59
N LEU A 191 9.89 5.79 3.63
CA LEU A 191 9.67 5.53 2.20
C LEU A 191 9.91 4.06 1.85
N PHE A 192 11.05 3.48 2.24
CA PHE A 192 11.35 2.08 1.98
C PHE A 192 10.40 1.12 2.72
N ALA A 193 9.97 1.46 3.95
CA ALA A 193 9.00 0.66 4.69
C ALA A 193 7.63 0.63 3.99
N GLU A 194 7.19 1.75 3.42
CA GLU A 194 5.95 1.81 2.64
C GLU A 194 6.04 0.99 1.37
N ILE A 195 7.16 1.07 0.63
CA ILE A 195 7.40 0.23 -0.55
C ILE A 195 7.39 -1.25 -0.17
N ALA A 196 8.03 -1.63 0.94
CA ALA A 196 8.04 -3.00 1.42
C ALA A 196 6.64 -3.51 1.76
N LYS A 197 5.83 -2.69 2.42
CA LYS A 197 4.43 -3.00 2.71
C LYS A 197 3.61 -3.19 1.43
N ASP A 198 3.72 -2.27 0.47
CA ASP A 198 3.01 -2.34 -0.81
C ASP A 198 3.42 -3.59 -1.58
N ALA A 199 4.72 -3.89 -1.65
CA ALA A 199 5.24 -5.09 -2.29
C ALA A 199 4.75 -6.37 -1.63
N ALA A 200 4.67 -6.42 -0.29
CA ALA A 200 4.13 -7.57 0.45
C ALA A 200 2.63 -7.79 0.17
N GLU A 201 1.84 -6.71 0.03
CA GLU A 201 0.45 -6.83 -0.38
C GLU A 201 0.30 -7.32 -1.82
N ILE A 202 1.11 -6.79 -2.74
CA ILE A 202 1.13 -7.19 -4.14
C ILE A 202 1.53 -8.65 -4.28
N TRP A 203 2.53 -9.11 -3.52
CA TRP A 203 2.95 -10.51 -3.48
C TRP A 203 1.75 -11.44 -3.24
N LYS A 204 1.04 -11.21 -2.13
CA LYS A 204 -0.14 -12.03 -1.74
C LYS A 204 -1.26 -11.98 -2.78
N LYS A 205 -1.52 -10.81 -3.35
CA LYS A 205 -2.64 -10.59 -4.28
C LYS A 205 -2.36 -11.11 -5.69
N VAL A 206 -1.11 -11.05 -6.16
CA VAL A 206 -0.77 -11.16 -7.58
C VAL A 206 0.22 -12.29 -7.89
N PHE A 207 1.20 -12.56 -7.02
CA PHE A 207 2.35 -13.42 -7.35
C PHE A 207 2.39 -14.74 -6.58
N GLU A 208 1.84 -14.77 -5.36
CA GLU A 208 1.89 -15.93 -4.47
C GLU A 208 1.19 -17.16 -5.10
N GLY A 209 1.95 -18.25 -5.23
CA GLY A 209 1.47 -19.52 -5.80
C GLY A 209 1.08 -19.46 -7.28
N LYS A 210 1.43 -18.39 -8.00
CA LYS A 210 1.12 -18.25 -9.44
C LYS A 210 2.25 -18.81 -10.30
N THR A 211 1.86 -19.48 -11.38
CA THR A 211 2.74 -19.99 -12.45
C THR A 211 2.66 -19.14 -13.72
N GLU A 212 1.63 -18.31 -13.84
CA GLU A 212 1.47 -17.29 -14.88
C GLU A 212 0.71 -16.07 -14.33
N VAL A 213 1.02 -14.89 -14.87
CA VAL A 213 0.29 -13.65 -14.57
C VAL A 213 0.08 -12.82 -15.84
N THR A 214 -0.96 -12.00 -15.87
CA THR A 214 -1.16 -11.04 -16.98
C THR A 214 -0.25 -9.82 -16.83
N HIS A 215 -0.08 -9.06 -17.90
CA HIS A 215 0.63 -7.77 -17.87
C HIS A 215 0.09 -6.74 -16.87
N LYS A 216 -1.14 -6.91 -16.36
CA LYS A 216 -1.68 -6.07 -15.29
C LYS A 216 -0.85 -6.16 -14.00
N ALA A 217 -0.13 -7.27 -13.79
CA ALA A 217 0.78 -7.45 -12.67
C ALA A 217 1.96 -6.44 -12.66
N LEU A 218 2.26 -5.80 -13.79
CA LEU A 218 3.31 -4.78 -13.87
C LEU A 218 2.84 -3.41 -13.36
N SER A 219 1.52 -3.15 -13.33
CA SER A 219 0.99 -1.83 -12.96
C SER A 219 1.31 -1.41 -11.51
N PRO A 220 1.21 -2.31 -10.51
CA PRO A 220 1.62 -1.98 -9.15
C PRO A 220 3.13 -1.72 -9.01
N LEU A 221 3.97 -2.45 -9.75
CA LEU A 221 5.43 -2.24 -9.76
C LEU A 221 5.80 -0.89 -10.36
N LYS A 222 5.17 -0.51 -11.48
CA LYS A 222 5.30 0.84 -12.06
C LYS A 222 4.86 1.93 -11.09
N THR A 223 3.86 1.65 -10.26
CA THR A 223 3.37 2.59 -9.25
C THR A 223 4.42 2.83 -8.16
N MET A 224 5.00 1.76 -7.60
CA MET A 224 6.10 1.85 -6.63
C MET A 224 7.33 2.54 -7.24
N ARG A 225 7.71 2.19 -8.48
CA ARG A 225 8.80 2.85 -9.23
C ARG A 225 8.58 4.35 -9.36
N ASN A 226 7.38 4.77 -9.75
CA ASN A 226 7.07 6.20 -9.94
C ASN A 226 7.06 6.98 -8.61
N LYS A 227 6.67 6.33 -7.51
CA LYS A 227 6.76 6.89 -6.17
C LYS A 227 8.21 7.11 -5.77
N LEU A 228 9.03 6.06 -5.84
CA LEU A 228 10.47 6.12 -5.55
C LEU A 228 11.16 7.20 -6.40
N ALA A 229 10.97 7.18 -7.72
CA ALA A 229 11.56 8.17 -8.62
C ALA A 229 11.07 9.60 -8.35
N GLY A 230 9.87 9.78 -7.81
CA GLY A 230 9.38 11.10 -7.41
C GLY A 230 9.98 11.61 -6.11
N LEU A 231 10.55 10.73 -5.31
CA LEU A 231 11.06 11.01 -3.97
C LEU A 231 12.55 10.68 -3.88
N SER A 232 13.26 10.61 -5.00
CA SER A 232 14.65 10.18 -5.04
C SER A 232 15.63 11.16 -4.42
N PHE A 233 15.23 12.43 -4.29
CA PHE A 233 15.98 13.43 -3.53
C PHE A 233 15.97 13.20 -2.01
N ILE A 234 15.09 12.31 -1.49
CA ILE A 234 15.03 12.00 -0.06
C ILE A 234 16.27 11.24 0.38
N ASP A 235 16.69 10.24 -0.39
CA ASP A 235 17.81 9.38 -0.01
C ASP A 235 18.54 8.83 -1.25
N PRO A 236 19.88 8.85 -1.29
CA PRO A 236 20.65 8.38 -2.45
C PRO A 236 20.41 6.90 -2.81
N ASN A 237 19.97 6.07 -1.86
CA ASN A 237 19.66 4.66 -2.09
C ASN A 237 18.41 4.45 -2.95
N VAL A 238 17.58 5.49 -3.15
CA VAL A 238 16.35 5.40 -3.92
C VAL A 238 16.61 5.20 -5.41
N GLU A 239 17.58 5.90 -6.00
CA GLU A 239 17.89 5.80 -7.45
C GLU A 239 18.32 4.38 -7.88
N PRO A 240 19.21 3.67 -7.15
CA PRO A 240 19.50 2.27 -7.43
C PRO A 240 18.24 1.38 -7.35
N ALA A 241 17.33 1.61 -6.39
CA ALA A 241 16.09 0.85 -6.30
C ALA A 241 15.17 1.08 -7.51
N VAL A 242 15.06 2.33 -7.98
CA VAL A 242 14.33 2.69 -9.22
C VAL A 242 14.93 1.94 -10.40
N SER A 243 16.25 1.96 -10.53
CA SER A 243 16.99 1.31 -11.62
C SER A 243 16.76 -0.20 -11.65
N MET A 244 16.75 -0.88 -10.50
CA MET A 244 16.42 -2.31 -10.41
C MET A 244 15.02 -2.61 -10.96
N ILE A 245 14.03 -1.80 -10.59
CA ILE A 245 12.66 -1.98 -11.05
C ILE A 245 12.57 -1.71 -12.55
N ASP A 246 13.22 -0.66 -13.06
CA ASP A 246 13.23 -0.33 -14.49
C ASP A 246 13.86 -1.43 -15.34
N THR A 247 14.99 -1.99 -14.92
CA THR A 247 15.65 -3.11 -15.59
C THR A 247 14.73 -4.32 -15.66
N ALA A 248 14.12 -4.70 -14.53
CA ALA A 248 13.20 -5.83 -14.50
C ALA A 248 11.97 -5.60 -15.41
N LEU A 249 11.38 -4.39 -15.38
CA LEU A 249 10.24 -4.05 -16.22
C LEU A 249 10.59 -3.99 -17.71
N GLY A 250 11.79 -3.51 -18.05
CA GLY A 250 12.30 -3.41 -19.43
C GLY A 250 12.54 -4.78 -20.07
N ASN A 251 12.92 -5.77 -19.26
CA ASN A 251 13.18 -7.13 -19.71
C ASN A 251 11.91 -7.98 -19.90
N MET A 252 10.72 -7.44 -19.61
CA MET A 252 9.48 -8.21 -19.75
C MET A 252 9.09 -8.40 -21.23
N PRO A 253 8.63 -9.61 -21.64
CA PRO A 253 8.09 -9.85 -22.96
C PRO A 253 6.97 -8.85 -23.29
N LYS A 254 6.90 -8.32 -24.51
CA LYS A 254 5.92 -7.28 -24.86
C LYS A 254 4.48 -7.80 -25.05
N ARG A 255 4.29 -9.11 -25.15
CA ARG A 255 3.02 -9.77 -25.47
C ARG A 255 2.92 -11.11 -24.75
N GLY A 256 1.68 -11.55 -24.54
CA GLY A 256 1.38 -12.83 -23.91
C GLY A 256 1.25 -12.72 -22.39
N ASN A 257 1.00 -13.86 -21.74
CA ASN A 257 1.10 -13.94 -20.29
C ASN A 257 2.57 -13.99 -19.88
N LEU A 258 2.85 -13.50 -18.67
CA LEU A 258 4.17 -13.55 -18.05
C LEU A 258 4.26 -14.86 -17.27
N SER A 259 5.14 -15.75 -17.71
CA SER A 259 5.40 -17.07 -17.11
C SER A 259 6.89 -17.42 -17.21
N GLY A 260 7.29 -18.55 -16.62
CA GLY A 260 8.68 -19.01 -16.67
C GLY A 260 9.66 -17.98 -16.11
N ASN A 261 10.75 -17.72 -16.83
CA ASN A 261 11.80 -16.80 -16.39
C ASN A 261 11.27 -15.37 -16.14
N ALA A 262 10.40 -14.84 -16.99
CA ALA A 262 9.84 -13.50 -16.81
C ALA A 262 9.07 -13.38 -15.49
N LEU A 263 8.27 -14.40 -15.15
CA LEU A 263 7.56 -14.44 -13.86
C LEU A 263 8.54 -14.59 -12.68
N LEU A 264 9.55 -15.45 -12.80
CA LEU A 264 10.57 -15.64 -11.76
C LEU A 264 11.33 -14.34 -11.47
N THR A 265 11.71 -13.58 -12.51
CA THR A 265 12.36 -12.27 -12.34
C THR A 265 11.47 -11.31 -11.56
N LEU A 266 10.19 -11.22 -11.88
CA LEU A 266 9.25 -10.35 -11.15
C LEU A 266 9.02 -10.83 -9.71
N GLN A 267 8.90 -12.14 -9.51
CA GLN A 267 8.76 -12.72 -8.17
C GLN A 267 10.00 -12.45 -7.32
N GLY A 268 11.20 -12.60 -7.89
CA GLY A 268 12.47 -12.25 -7.26
C GLY A 268 12.53 -10.77 -6.87
N LEU A 269 12.19 -9.88 -7.80
CA LEU A 269 12.13 -8.44 -7.53
C LEU A 269 11.15 -8.12 -6.39
N VAL A 270 9.92 -8.63 -6.43
CA VAL A 270 8.93 -8.37 -5.37
C VAL A 270 9.38 -8.96 -4.03
N CYS A 271 10.07 -10.10 -4.04
CA CYS A 271 10.68 -10.68 -2.84
C CYS A 271 11.82 -9.85 -2.26
N LEU A 272 12.57 -9.13 -3.09
CA LEU A 272 13.54 -8.14 -2.61
C LEU A 272 12.82 -6.89 -2.08
N LEU A 273 11.86 -6.35 -2.84
CA LEU A 273 11.16 -5.11 -2.47
C LEU A 273 10.39 -5.23 -1.15
N LYS A 274 9.80 -6.39 -0.85
CA LYS A 274 9.07 -6.63 0.42
C LYS A 274 9.98 -6.65 1.65
N ASP A 275 11.29 -6.81 1.46
CA ASP A 275 12.27 -6.84 2.53
C ASP A 275 13.03 -5.51 2.56
N LYS A 276 12.61 -4.63 3.47
CA LYS A 276 13.16 -3.28 3.61
C LYS A 276 14.68 -3.30 3.79
N GLU A 277 15.17 -4.18 4.66
CA GLU A 277 16.60 -4.21 5.03
C GLU A 277 17.44 -4.77 3.88
N ALA A 278 17.00 -5.86 3.27
CA ALA A 278 17.69 -6.44 2.12
C ALA A 278 17.72 -5.49 0.93
N LEU A 279 16.61 -4.77 0.67
CA LEU A 279 16.56 -3.76 -0.39
C LEU A 279 17.57 -2.64 -0.12
N ILE A 280 17.60 -2.08 1.08
CA ILE A 280 18.54 -1.00 1.43
C ILE A 280 19.99 -1.49 1.30
N GLN A 281 20.32 -2.65 1.87
CA GLN A 281 21.67 -3.23 1.77
C GLN A 281 22.10 -3.43 0.31
N GLN A 282 21.19 -3.93 -0.54
CA GLN A 282 21.46 -4.10 -1.96
C GLN A 282 21.72 -2.77 -2.66
N THR A 283 20.92 -1.73 -2.37
CA THR A 283 21.12 -0.40 -2.96
C THR A 283 22.42 0.25 -2.50
N GLN A 284 22.81 0.07 -1.23
CA GLN A 284 24.10 0.57 -0.70
C GLN A 284 25.29 -0.14 -1.36
N ALA A 285 25.20 -1.45 -1.58
CA ALA A 285 26.24 -2.21 -2.27
C ALA A 285 26.44 -1.73 -3.71
N LEU A 286 25.34 -1.43 -4.43
CA LEU A 286 25.43 -0.85 -5.78
C LEU A 286 26.07 0.55 -5.78
N LEU A 287 25.79 1.39 -4.79
CA LEU A 287 26.44 2.71 -4.68
C LEU A 287 27.92 2.61 -4.33
N ALA A 288 28.33 1.59 -3.59
CA ALA A 288 29.72 1.35 -3.21
C ALA A 288 30.56 0.73 -4.34
N THR A 289 29.91 0.14 -5.35
CA THR A 289 30.58 -0.51 -6.47
C THR A 289 30.96 0.55 -7.53
N PRO A 290 32.25 0.70 -7.90
CA PRO A 290 32.65 1.58 -8.99
C PRO A 290 31.97 1.17 -10.30
N ALA A 291 31.58 2.15 -11.12
CA ALA A 291 30.72 2.02 -12.30
C ALA A 291 31.18 1.07 -13.44
N GLU A 292 32.23 0.26 -13.24
CA GLU A 292 32.78 -0.66 -14.25
C GLU A 292 32.28 -2.11 -14.11
N GLU A 293 31.65 -2.49 -12.99
CA GLU A 293 31.06 -3.83 -12.82
C GLU A 293 29.53 -3.74 -12.67
N ASN A 294 28.80 -3.92 -13.78
CA ASN A 294 27.34 -4.11 -13.78
C ASN A 294 27.00 -5.48 -13.16
N VAL A 295 27.07 -5.58 -11.83
CA VAL A 295 26.72 -6.78 -11.05
C VAL A 295 25.28 -7.24 -11.31
N LEU A 296 24.40 -6.31 -11.70
CA LEU A 296 23.01 -6.60 -12.11
C LEU A 296 22.91 -7.36 -13.43
N ASP A 297 23.78 -7.07 -14.41
CA ASP A 297 23.84 -7.85 -15.65
C ASP A 297 24.34 -9.26 -15.37
N ASP A 298 25.34 -9.43 -14.49
CA ASP A 298 25.87 -10.74 -14.11
C ASP A 298 24.87 -11.60 -13.32
N LEU A 299 24.14 -11.00 -12.37
CA LEU A 299 23.08 -11.70 -11.64
C LEU A 299 21.93 -12.11 -12.58
N LEU A 300 21.52 -11.23 -13.50
CA LEU A 300 20.45 -11.52 -14.45
C LEU A 300 20.89 -12.52 -15.54
N GLN A 301 22.16 -12.50 -15.95
CA GLN A 301 22.75 -13.49 -16.85
C GLN A 301 22.92 -14.86 -16.17
N GLY A 302 23.20 -14.90 -14.85
CA GLY A 302 23.27 -16.14 -14.08
C GLY A 302 21.95 -16.93 -14.08
N PHE A 303 20.81 -16.25 -14.16
CA PHE A 303 19.49 -16.89 -14.30
C PHE A 303 19.11 -17.23 -15.75
N GLN A 304 19.87 -16.75 -16.74
CA GLN A 304 19.68 -17.06 -18.16
C GLN A 304 20.46 -18.29 -18.63
N GLN A 305 21.33 -18.87 -17.80
CA GLN A 305 22.02 -20.10 -18.16
C GLN A 305 21.01 -21.25 -18.22
N GLU A 306 20.80 -21.79 -19.44
CA GLU A 306 20.18 -23.09 -19.62
C GLU A 306 20.92 -24.12 -18.75
N ALA A 307 20.16 -24.97 -18.07
CA ALA A 307 20.72 -26.06 -17.27
C ALA A 307 21.78 -26.80 -18.10
N PRO A 308 22.94 -27.14 -17.51
CA PRO A 308 23.98 -27.86 -18.24
C PRO A 308 23.36 -29.13 -18.81
N VAL A 309 23.41 -29.25 -20.14
CA VAL A 309 23.02 -30.46 -20.84
C VAL A 309 23.91 -31.57 -20.31
N LEU A 310 23.36 -32.44 -19.45
CA LEU A 310 24.00 -33.68 -19.06
C LEU A 310 24.13 -34.53 -20.32
N ASN A 311 25.31 -34.50 -20.92
CA ASN A 311 25.67 -35.38 -22.02
C ASN A 311 25.80 -36.79 -21.44
N LEU A 312 24.67 -37.50 -21.36
CA LEU A 312 24.66 -38.90 -20.99
C LEU A 312 25.42 -39.69 -22.07
N PRO A 313 26.39 -40.54 -21.71
CA PRO A 313 27.06 -41.40 -22.67
C PRO A 313 26.02 -42.33 -23.34
N PRO A 314 26.22 -42.68 -24.62
CA PRO A 314 25.24 -43.48 -25.37
C PRO A 314 24.98 -44.82 -24.66
N GLU A 315 23.70 -45.16 -24.53
CA GLU A 315 23.23 -46.39 -23.92
C GLU A 315 23.95 -47.60 -24.54
N HIS A 316 24.76 -48.30 -23.74
CA HIS A 316 25.16 -49.65 -24.08
C HIS A 316 23.92 -50.53 -24.03
N SER A 317 23.48 -50.98 -25.20
CA SER A 317 22.43 -51.99 -25.39
C SER A 317 22.76 -53.24 -24.58
N TYR A 318 22.21 -53.34 -23.37
CA TYR A 318 22.25 -54.54 -22.57
C TYR A 318 21.16 -55.48 -23.09
N ILE A 319 21.56 -56.48 -23.88
CA ILE A 319 20.67 -57.57 -24.31
C ILE A 319 20.46 -58.48 -23.09
N PRO A 320 19.24 -58.66 -22.58
CA PRO A 320 19.00 -59.61 -21.50
C PRO A 320 19.13 -61.04 -22.04
N SER A 321 20.08 -61.80 -21.51
CA SER A 321 20.19 -63.24 -21.73
C SER A 321 18.94 -63.94 -21.19
N SER A 322 18.16 -64.54 -22.09
CA SER A 322 17.01 -65.37 -21.72
C SER A 322 17.48 -66.65 -21.01
N PRO A 323 16.91 -67.03 -19.85
CA PRO A 323 17.26 -68.28 -19.20
C PRO A 323 16.70 -69.48 -19.99
N ARG A 324 17.59 -70.44 -20.30
CA ARG A 324 17.26 -71.74 -20.88
C ARG A 324 16.41 -72.55 -19.88
N LEU A 325 15.22 -72.96 -20.29
CA LEU A 325 14.44 -74.03 -19.66
C LEU A 325 14.83 -75.35 -20.34
N ASP A 326 15.63 -76.17 -19.67
CA ASP A 326 15.89 -77.55 -20.09
C ASP A 326 14.68 -78.42 -19.75
N SER A 327 14.04 -78.93 -20.80
CA SER A 327 12.99 -79.94 -20.72
C SER A 327 13.63 -81.32 -20.53
N LEU A 328 13.41 -81.93 -19.37
CA LEU A 328 13.46 -83.37 -19.19
C LEU A 328 12.15 -83.77 -18.51
N GLY A 329 11.17 -84.12 -19.35
CA GLY A 329 9.96 -84.80 -18.89
C GLY A 329 10.28 -86.22 -18.42
N LEU A 330 9.28 -86.89 -17.87
CA LEU A 330 9.05 -88.33 -18.02
C LEU A 330 7.73 -88.67 -17.29
N TRP A 331 6.83 -89.31 -18.05
CA TRP A 331 5.70 -90.18 -17.64
C TRP A 331 4.59 -89.64 -16.74
#